data_AF-A0A4Y7SKJ6-F1
#
_entry.id   AF-A0A4Y7SKJ6-F1
#
_cell.length_a   1.000
_cell.length_b   1.000
_cell.length_c   1.000
_cell.angle_alpha   90.00
_cell.angle_beta   90.00
_cell.angle_gamma   90.00
#
_symmetry.space_group_name_H-M   'P 1'
#
loop_
_entity.id
_entity.type
_entity.pdbx_description
1 polymer ?
#
loop_
_entity_poly.entity_id
_entity_poly.type
_entity_poly.pdbx_seq_one_letter_code
_entity_poly.pdbx_strand_id
1 'polypeptide(L)'
;LSTGFLVLLPLSAIAAELPASKFGQCLEKLRNNGSTFGLTDSKGKNVGNASDATGVTYQRCISDCGLGGGQEPFEWSVFSRQFSSWLLPWLALISQLPFGPKDRLDNLESVFLTVGSPTLAAYSLALTILNSRWISRLFSKYTYPNVGNAVRALSSLQQSPLRLSDDTALLSSLVVLPQNDKWWKELIEWLHDLRESVNASGQGVGSLWLWLLPIVIGDGLRNAMERANMLAHVATETQPIPARELPQPRAMFLALTEDDSLRCDERITAPIYNYARFLPWVETVEKVSDVFRAASARYHRHESVDPLVHWVNVDPSEKPHERNRIGNRLQLEWYCGMQGRLSPTGNDVRRRRWGSNITSRIIIASALAVLLTWGTVGAAIVIVWHTPTTGLGCRSASYILFGVLSTLVWIMLLSSSIFSHFALSKPHSFKDHPDRSWPRVIARRLSITLRRLGKLVAAFNAIWIVATCFFQFSNFYDRCYCNSSVFQWRDAAYNVIAITDADAGEMKSAWIGGTCLAAATAAIFIGFVITYINPPPPEELH
;
A
#
# COMPACT_ATOMS: atom_id res chain seq x y z
N LEU A 1 -12.01 21.40 -13.28
CA LEU A 1 -11.42 21.87 -14.57
C LEU A 1 -10.46 20.79 -15.07
N SER A 2 -10.89 20.14 -16.16
CA SER A 2 -10.12 19.36 -17.15
C SER A 2 -9.16 18.26 -16.69
N THR A 3 -9.64 17.02 -16.69
CA THR A 3 -8.84 15.80 -16.90
C THR A 3 -9.66 14.81 -17.72
N GLY A 4 -9.88 15.15 -19.00
CA GLY A 4 -10.58 14.32 -19.99
C GLY A 4 -9.74 14.01 -21.23
N PHE A 5 -8.44 14.24 -21.17
CA PHE A 5 -7.48 14.01 -22.25
C PHE A 5 -6.29 13.27 -21.66
N LEU A 6 -6.18 11.94 -21.83
CA LEU A 6 -4.91 11.18 -21.82
C LEU A 6 -5.10 9.65 -21.90
N VAL A 7 -5.92 9.14 -22.83
CA VAL A 7 -5.93 7.68 -23.12
C VAL A 7 -5.68 7.35 -24.60
N LEU A 8 -5.75 8.32 -25.52
CA LEU A 8 -5.70 8.03 -26.96
C LEU A 8 -4.34 8.25 -27.63
N LEU A 9 -3.31 8.67 -26.91
CA LEU A 9 -2.00 8.99 -27.50
C LEU A 9 -1.07 7.81 -27.86
N PRO A 10 -1.21 6.55 -27.38
CA PRO A 10 -0.32 5.48 -27.86
C PRO A 10 -0.78 4.89 -29.20
N LEU A 11 -2.06 5.02 -29.57
CA LEU A 11 -2.61 4.30 -30.73
C LEU A 11 -2.31 4.99 -32.07
N SER A 12 -2.26 6.32 -32.11
CA SER A 12 -2.00 7.07 -33.35
C SER A 12 -0.53 7.01 -33.81
N ALA A 13 0.41 6.73 -32.90
CA ALA A 13 1.83 6.62 -33.24
C ALA A 13 2.20 5.28 -33.91
N ILE A 14 1.32 4.28 -33.87
CA ILE A 14 1.55 2.95 -34.45
C ILE A 14 1.15 2.91 -35.95
N ALA A 15 0.31 3.85 -36.39
CA ALA A 15 -0.22 3.88 -37.75
C ALA A 15 0.70 4.54 -38.79
N ALA A 16 1.88 5.03 -38.40
CA ALA A 16 2.87 5.46 -39.36
C ALA A 16 3.61 4.22 -39.89
N GLU A 17 3.37 3.86 -41.16
CA GLU A 17 4.18 2.91 -41.92
C GLU A 17 5.61 3.47 -42.05
N LEU A 18 6.41 3.33 -41.00
CA LEU A 18 7.84 3.56 -41.06
C LEU A 18 8.47 2.39 -41.82
N PRO A 19 9.49 2.62 -42.67
CA PRO A 19 10.18 1.55 -43.37
C PRO A 19 10.67 0.48 -42.38
N ALA A 20 10.18 -0.74 -42.54
CA ALA A 20 10.53 -1.87 -41.70
C ALA A 20 11.70 -2.65 -42.30
N SER A 21 12.68 -3.01 -41.47
CA SER A 21 13.89 -3.72 -41.88
C SER A 21 14.03 -5.02 -41.11
N LYS A 22 14.25 -6.15 -41.80
CA LYS A 22 14.62 -7.41 -41.15
C LYS A 22 16.12 -7.39 -40.87
N PHE A 23 16.52 -7.30 -39.60
CA PHE A 23 17.94 -7.10 -39.25
C PHE A 23 18.82 -8.26 -39.69
N GLY A 24 18.36 -9.50 -39.55
CA GLY A 24 19.11 -10.68 -40.03
C GLY A 24 19.45 -10.61 -41.51
N GLN A 25 18.48 -10.24 -42.36
CA GLN A 25 18.70 -10.08 -43.80
C GLN A 25 19.63 -8.91 -44.12
N CYS A 26 19.58 -7.82 -43.33
CA CYS A 26 20.52 -6.72 -43.48
C CYS A 26 21.95 -7.15 -43.18
N LEU A 27 22.17 -7.87 -42.06
CA LEU A 27 23.49 -8.35 -41.70
C LEU A 27 24.05 -9.29 -42.77
N GLU A 28 23.25 -10.21 -43.29
CA GLU A 28 23.68 -11.10 -44.39
C GLU A 28 24.13 -10.32 -45.63
N LYS A 29 23.38 -9.28 -46.02
CA LYS A 29 23.77 -8.40 -47.13
C LYS A 29 25.11 -7.71 -46.86
N LEU A 30 25.32 -7.22 -45.63
CA LEU A 30 26.57 -6.57 -45.23
C LEU A 30 27.75 -7.53 -45.25
N ARG A 31 27.57 -8.76 -44.75
CA ARG A 31 28.59 -9.81 -44.78
C ARG A 31 29.02 -10.15 -46.22
N ASN A 32 28.06 -10.15 -47.15
CA ASN A 32 28.30 -10.47 -48.56
C ASN A 32 28.87 -9.29 -49.38
N ASN A 33 28.83 -8.06 -48.86
CA ASN A 33 29.31 -6.86 -49.55
C ASN A 33 30.84 -6.70 -49.50
N GLY A 34 31.56 -7.58 -48.78
CA GLY A 34 33.03 -7.59 -48.70
C GLY A 34 33.67 -6.46 -47.88
N SER A 35 32.90 -5.46 -47.43
CA SER A 35 33.37 -4.41 -46.52
C SER A 35 33.22 -4.82 -45.06
N THR A 36 34.31 -4.73 -44.30
CA THR A 36 34.31 -4.95 -42.84
C THR A 36 34.01 -3.67 -42.04
N PHE A 37 33.84 -2.54 -42.72
CA PHE A 37 33.63 -1.26 -42.06
C PHE A 37 32.34 -1.27 -41.24
N GLY A 38 32.50 -1.04 -39.93
CA GLY A 38 31.40 -1.01 -38.98
C GLY A 38 30.78 -2.37 -38.67
N LEU A 39 31.37 -3.48 -39.10
CA LEU A 39 31.00 -4.84 -38.67
C LEU A 39 31.67 -5.15 -37.34
N THR A 40 30.93 -5.73 -36.39
CA THR A 40 31.43 -6.03 -35.05
C THR A 40 31.19 -7.48 -34.62
N ASP A 41 31.97 -7.94 -33.65
CA ASP A 41 31.67 -9.15 -32.87
C ASP A 41 30.58 -8.86 -31.81
N SER A 42 30.25 -9.86 -30.97
CA SER A 42 29.21 -9.73 -29.93
C SER A 42 29.63 -8.83 -28.77
N LYS A 43 30.90 -8.38 -28.75
CA LYS A 43 31.48 -7.47 -27.77
C LYS A 43 31.66 -6.05 -28.32
N GLY A 44 31.16 -5.78 -29.52
CA GLY A 44 31.25 -4.48 -30.17
C GLY A 44 32.63 -4.15 -30.74
N LYS A 45 33.53 -5.13 -30.86
CA LYS A 45 34.84 -4.94 -31.48
C LYS A 45 34.76 -5.15 -32.98
N ASN A 46 35.46 -4.33 -33.75
CA ASN A 46 35.52 -4.49 -35.20
C ASN A 46 36.14 -5.83 -35.59
N VAL A 47 35.55 -6.50 -36.58
CA VAL A 47 36.07 -7.78 -37.08
C VAL A 47 36.95 -7.61 -38.31
N GLY A 48 37.97 -8.45 -38.43
CA GLY A 48 38.88 -8.46 -39.59
C GLY A 48 38.30 -9.16 -40.82
N ASN A 49 37.36 -10.11 -40.62
CA ASN A 49 36.66 -10.83 -41.68
C ASN A 49 35.14 -10.62 -41.53
N ALA A 50 34.46 -10.43 -42.66
CA ALA A 50 33.02 -10.20 -42.67
C ALA A 50 32.22 -11.43 -42.21
N SER A 51 32.74 -12.65 -42.39
CA SER A 51 32.12 -13.91 -41.91
C SER A 51 31.95 -13.96 -40.39
N ASP A 52 32.85 -13.30 -39.67
CA ASP A 52 32.95 -13.38 -38.20
C ASP A 52 32.07 -12.31 -37.54
N ALA A 53 31.48 -11.41 -38.33
CA ALA A 53 30.64 -10.32 -37.85
C ALA A 53 29.34 -10.85 -37.28
N THR A 54 29.07 -10.68 -35.99
CA THR A 54 27.78 -11.02 -35.35
C THR A 54 26.91 -9.79 -35.13
N GLY A 55 27.45 -8.60 -35.30
CA GLY A 55 26.76 -7.33 -35.15
C GLY A 55 27.32 -6.23 -36.04
N VAL A 56 26.83 -5.02 -35.82
CA VAL A 56 27.25 -3.80 -36.52
C VAL A 56 27.31 -2.62 -35.56
N THR A 57 28.17 -1.63 -35.84
CA THR A 57 28.14 -0.35 -35.13
C THR A 57 26.80 0.36 -35.31
N TYR A 58 26.39 1.17 -34.34
CA TYR A 58 25.12 1.91 -34.36
C TYR A 58 24.98 2.79 -35.62
N GLN A 59 26.06 3.49 -36.01
CA GLN A 59 26.09 4.33 -37.21
C GLN A 59 25.85 3.50 -38.48
N ARG A 60 26.50 2.33 -38.58
CA ARG A 60 26.33 1.41 -39.70
C ARG A 60 24.92 0.80 -39.73
N CYS A 61 24.34 0.50 -38.56
CA CYS A 61 22.97 0.03 -38.45
C CYS A 61 21.98 1.05 -39.03
N ILE A 62 22.13 2.34 -38.68
CA ILE A 62 21.25 3.39 -39.20
C ILE A 62 21.41 3.54 -40.71
N SER A 63 22.64 3.62 -41.20
CA SER A 63 22.90 3.92 -42.61
C SER A 63 22.42 2.81 -43.54
N ASP A 64 22.63 1.55 -43.15
CA ASP A 64 22.48 0.40 -44.06
C ASP A 64 21.28 -0.49 -43.72
N CYS A 65 20.87 -0.53 -42.45
CA CYS A 65 19.70 -1.29 -42.01
C CYS A 65 18.50 -0.40 -41.70
N GLY A 66 18.62 0.93 -41.67
CA GLY A 66 17.68 1.79 -40.92
C GLY A 66 17.08 3.00 -41.62
N LEU A 67 17.12 3.13 -42.95
CA LEU A 67 16.50 4.27 -43.66
C LEU A 67 15.00 4.38 -43.29
N GLY A 68 14.63 5.43 -42.53
CA GLY A 68 13.26 5.69 -42.07
C GLY A 68 12.91 5.22 -40.65
N GLY A 69 13.90 4.83 -39.83
CA GLY A 69 13.71 4.53 -38.41
C GLY A 69 13.88 3.06 -38.02
N GLY A 70 14.22 2.20 -38.98
CA GLY A 70 14.81 0.88 -38.81
C GLY A 70 14.16 0.02 -37.73
N GLN A 71 12.83 -0.10 -37.75
CA GLN A 71 12.09 -1.01 -36.86
C GLN A 71 11.98 -2.37 -37.51
N GLU A 72 12.09 -3.45 -36.74
CA GLU A 72 11.60 -4.73 -37.22
C GLU A 72 10.09 -4.66 -37.53
N PRO A 73 9.64 -5.36 -38.59
CA PRO A 73 8.24 -5.36 -38.96
C PRO A 73 7.38 -5.84 -37.79
N PHE A 74 6.22 -5.19 -37.64
CA PHE A 74 5.25 -5.58 -36.64
C PHE A 74 4.65 -6.95 -36.99
N GLU A 75 4.75 -7.90 -36.06
CA GLU A 75 4.19 -9.24 -36.23
C GLU A 75 2.91 -9.40 -35.41
N TRP A 76 1.75 -9.27 -36.06
CA TRP A 76 0.44 -9.36 -35.38
C TRP A 76 0.24 -10.67 -34.62
N SER A 77 0.75 -11.79 -35.14
CA SER A 77 0.62 -13.12 -34.52
C SER A 77 1.43 -13.24 -33.22
N VAL A 78 2.60 -12.58 -33.13
CA VAL A 78 3.42 -12.53 -31.93
C VAL A 78 2.82 -11.55 -30.92
N PHE A 79 2.48 -10.34 -31.39
CA PHE A 79 1.85 -9.32 -30.56
C PHE A 79 0.56 -9.85 -29.90
N SER A 80 -0.39 -10.36 -30.69
CA SER A 80 -1.68 -10.81 -30.18
C SER A 80 -1.53 -11.95 -29.16
N ARG A 81 -0.61 -12.88 -29.38
CA ARG A 81 -0.33 -14.00 -28.46
C ARG A 81 0.26 -13.50 -27.14
N GLN A 82 1.32 -12.70 -27.19
CA GLN A 82 2.01 -12.21 -26.00
C GLN A 82 1.13 -11.22 -25.22
N PHE A 83 0.54 -10.25 -25.92
CA PHE A 83 -0.34 -9.26 -25.32
C PHE A 83 -1.57 -9.91 -24.69
N SER A 84 -2.21 -10.91 -25.33
CA SER A 84 -3.33 -11.61 -24.71
C SER A 84 -2.91 -12.42 -23.48
N SER A 85 -1.75 -13.09 -23.52
CA SER A 85 -1.22 -13.81 -22.35
C SER A 85 -0.88 -12.91 -21.17
N TRP A 86 -0.49 -11.65 -21.45
CA TRP A 86 -0.24 -10.64 -20.45
C TRP A 86 -1.54 -9.99 -19.96
N LEU A 87 -2.40 -9.52 -20.86
CA LEU A 87 -3.59 -8.71 -20.57
C LEU A 87 -4.75 -9.51 -19.97
N LEU A 88 -5.05 -10.70 -20.49
CA LEU A 88 -6.25 -11.45 -20.08
C LEU A 88 -6.27 -11.79 -18.58
N PRO A 89 -5.14 -12.24 -17.97
CA PRO A 89 -5.09 -12.40 -16.52
C PRO A 89 -5.42 -11.10 -15.78
N TRP A 90 -4.90 -9.95 -16.22
CA TRP A 90 -5.19 -8.65 -15.61
C TRP A 90 -6.65 -8.22 -15.78
N LEU A 91 -7.25 -8.41 -16.95
CA LEU A 91 -8.67 -8.09 -17.16
C LEU A 91 -9.58 -9.00 -16.35
N ALA A 92 -9.28 -10.30 -16.30
CA ALA A 92 -9.99 -11.25 -15.46
C ALA A 92 -9.88 -10.84 -13.98
N LEU A 93 -8.68 -10.48 -13.51
CA LEU A 93 -8.45 -9.99 -12.15
C LEU A 93 -9.19 -8.68 -11.86
N ILE A 94 -9.14 -7.70 -12.76
CA ILE A 94 -9.84 -6.41 -12.61
C ILE A 94 -11.37 -6.60 -12.60
N SER A 95 -11.89 -7.53 -13.41
CA SER A 95 -13.33 -7.86 -13.43
C SER A 95 -13.82 -8.53 -12.14
N GLN A 96 -12.91 -9.16 -11.40
CA GLN A 96 -13.17 -9.78 -10.11
C GLN A 96 -13.02 -8.79 -8.94
N LEU A 97 -12.57 -7.57 -9.19
CA LEU A 97 -12.50 -6.55 -8.14
C LEU A 97 -13.90 -6.04 -7.88
N PRO A 98 -14.37 -6.06 -6.62
CA PRO A 98 -15.51 -5.24 -6.29
C PRO A 98 -15.03 -3.77 -6.37
N PHE A 99 -15.80 -2.84 -6.95
CA PHE A 99 -15.49 -1.40 -7.09
C PHE A 99 -16.26 -0.56 -6.05
N GLY A 100 -15.60 0.32 -5.27
CA GLY A 100 -16.07 0.64 -3.89
C GLY A 100 -16.15 2.04 -3.31
N PRO A 101 -15.48 3.06 -3.81
CA PRO A 101 -16.06 4.37 -3.77
C PRO A 101 -17.35 4.37 -4.60
N LYS A 102 -18.36 5.05 -4.03
CA LYS A 102 -19.57 5.47 -4.74
C LYS A 102 -19.22 6.21 -6.05
N ASP A 103 -18.03 6.83 -6.09
CA ASP A 103 -17.47 7.53 -7.22
C ASP A 103 -16.47 6.67 -8.02
N ARG A 104 -16.77 6.49 -9.32
CA ARG A 104 -15.93 5.71 -10.25
C ARG A 104 -14.49 6.23 -10.40
N LEU A 105 -14.26 7.51 -10.06
CA LEU A 105 -12.95 8.16 -10.20
C LEU A 105 -11.94 7.71 -9.13
N ASP A 106 -12.38 7.54 -7.88
CA ASP A 106 -11.50 7.10 -6.78
C ASP A 106 -11.05 5.64 -6.96
N ASN A 107 -11.88 4.81 -7.61
CA ASN A 107 -11.52 3.45 -8.03
C ASN A 107 -10.37 3.49 -9.04
N LEU A 108 -10.53 4.32 -10.08
CA LEU A 108 -9.53 4.45 -11.12
C LEU A 108 -8.21 5.00 -10.55
N GLU A 109 -8.29 5.96 -9.63
CA GLU A 109 -7.10 6.47 -8.92
C GLU A 109 -6.40 5.37 -8.12
N SER A 110 -7.14 4.52 -7.41
CA SER A 110 -6.59 3.38 -6.66
C SER A 110 -5.83 2.41 -7.58
N VAL A 111 -6.34 2.17 -8.78
CA VAL A 111 -5.66 1.34 -9.80
C VAL A 111 -4.37 2.02 -10.26
N PHE A 112 -4.41 3.31 -10.60
CA PHE A 112 -3.21 4.05 -11.00
C PHE A 112 -2.15 4.10 -9.89
N LEU A 113 -2.55 4.27 -8.64
CA LEU A 113 -1.63 4.22 -7.50
C LEU A 113 -0.99 2.84 -7.32
N THR A 114 -1.78 1.78 -7.48
CA THR A 114 -1.30 0.39 -7.31
C THR A 114 -0.35 -0.02 -8.43
N VAL A 115 -0.71 0.24 -9.69
CA VAL A 115 0.12 -0.07 -10.87
C VAL A 115 1.34 0.86 -10.94
N GLY A 116 1.14 2.15 -10.65
CA GLY A 116 2.18 3.18 -10.71
C GLY A 116 3.16 3.18 -9.54
N SER A 117 2.80 2.57 -8.41
CA SER A 117 3.71 2.38 -7.27
C SER A 117 3.48 1.04 -6.58
N PRO A 118 4.02 -0.06 -7.14
CA PRO A 118 4.08 -1.33 -6.42
C PRO A 118 4.80 -1.23 -5.08
N THR A 119 5.73 -0.27 -4.91
CA THR A 119 6.38 0.01 -3.62
C THR A 119 5.36 0.46 -2.57
N LEU A 120 4.48 1.40 -2.91
CA LEU A 120 3.44 1.87 -2.00
C LEU A 120 2.44 0.74 -1.67
N ALA A 121 2.07 -0.07 -2.66
CA ALA A 121 1.17 -1.21 -2.46
C ALA A 121 1.74 -2.23 -1.47
N ALA A 122 2.99 -2.65 -1.69
CA ALA A 122 3.70 -3.57 -0.81
C ALA A 122 3.89 -2.97 0.60
N TYR A 123 4.22 -1.68 0.70
CA TYR A 123 4.35 -0.96 1.97
C TYR A 123 3.03 -0.93 2.74
N SER A 124 1.94 -0.54 2.10
CA SER A 124 0.62 -0.43 2.70
C SER A 124 0.13 -1.78 3.24
N LEU A 125 0.40 -2.88 2.52
CA LEU A 125 0.13 -4.22 3.03
C LEU A 125 1.03 -4.56 4.22
N ALA A 126 2.35 -4.46 4.08
CA ALA A 126 3.28 -4.89 5.12
C ALA A 126 2.98 -4.16 6.43
N LEU A 127 2.66 -2.87 6.34
CA LEU A 127 2.23 -2.06 7.47
C LEU A 127 0.91 -2.53 8.07
N THR A 128 -0.05 -3.00 7.25
CA THR A 128 -1.32 -3.59 7.73
C THR A 128 -1.07 -4.80 8.61
N ILE A 129 -0.22 -5.70 8.15
CA ILE A 129 0.13 -6.93 8.86
C ILE A 129 0.90 -6.62 10.15
N LEU A 130 1.88 -5.72 10.08
CA LEU A 130 2.64 -5.30 11.26
C LEU A 130 1.76 -4.61 12.32
N ASN A 131 0.80 -3.79 11.88
CA ASN A 131 -0.16 -3.14 12.77
C ASN A 131 -1.09 -4.15 13.45
N SER A 132 -1.58 -5.15 12.72
CA SER A 132 -2.39 -6.25 13.26
C SER A 132 -1.64 -7.03 14.34
N ARG A 133 -0.35 -7.34 14.11
CA ARG A 133 0.48 -7.99 15.13
C ARG A 133 0.81 -7.09 16.32
N TRP A 134 1.00 -5.79 16.08
CA TRP A 134 1.27 -4.83 17.14
C TRP A 134 0.08 -4.67 18.08
N ILE A 135 -1.14 -4.57 17.55
CA ILE A 135 -2.33 -4.41 18.40
C ILE A 135 -2.55 -5.63 19.30
N SER A 136 -2.40 -6.85 18.78
CA SER A 136 -2.51 -8.06 19.63
C SER A 136 -1.48 -8.07 20.76
N ARG A 137 -0.22 -7.71 20.47
CA ARG A 137 0.84 -7.60 21.49
C ARG A 137 0.63 -6.45 22.49
N LEU A 138 -0.02 -5.37 22.04
CA LEU A 138 -0.31 -4.22 22.89
C LEU A 138 -1.38 -4.58 23.92
N PHE A 139 -2.41 -5.32 23.49
CA PHE A 139 -3.56 -5.70 24.32
C PHE A 139 -3.36 -7.01 25.09
N SER A 140 -2.42 -7.87 24.71
CA SER A 140 -2.11 -9.12 25.44
C SER A 140 -1.62 -8.91 26.88
N LYS A 141 -1.39 -7.65 27.29
CA LYS A 141 -0.96 -7.29 28.64
C LYS A 141 -2.13 -6.93 29.55
N TYR A 142 -3.34 -6.90 29.01
CA TYR A 142 -4.52 -6.44 29.72
C TYR A 142 -5.46 -7.61 29.96
N THR A 143 -5.89 -7.74 31.21
CA THR A 143 -6.91 -8.71 31.63
C THR A 143 -8.15 -7.91 32.02
N TYR A 144 -9.14 -7.87 31.12
CA TYR A 144 -10.41 -7.17 31.31
C TYR A 144 -11.46 -7.68 30.29
N PRO A 145 -12.78 -7.57 30.54
CA PRO A 145 -13.81 -7.93 29.56
C PRO A 145 -13.60 -7.28 28.19
N ASN A 146 -13.95 -8.00 27.12
CA ASN A 146 -13.91 -7.54 25.73
C ASN A 146 -12.53 -7.17 25.16
N VAL A 147 -11.41 -7.44 25.83
CA VAL A 147 -10.06 -7.18 25.28
C VAL A 147 -9.87 -7.88 23.93
N GLY A 148 -10.26 -9.17 23.82
CA GLY A 148 -10.21 -9.91 22.56
C GLY A 148 -11.10 -9.31 21.46
N ASN A 149 -12.34 -8.94 21.80
CA ASN A 149 -13.27 -8.28 20.89
C ASN A 149 -12.74 -6.91 20.43
N ALA A 150 -12.11 -6.15 21.31
CA ALA A 150 -11.51 -4.87 20.97
C ALA A 150 -10.37 -5.02 19.95
N VAL A 151 -9.49 -6.01 20.15
CA VAL A 151 -8.41 -6.31 19.18
C VAL A 151 -9.00 -6.69 17.82
N ARG A 152 -9.98 -7.60 17.78
CA ARG A 152 -10.64 -8.02 16.53
C ARG A 152 -11.32 -6.84 15.82
N ALA A 153 -12.05 -5.99 16.56
CA ALA A 153 -12.76 -4.85 15.99
C ALA A 153 -11.79 -3.83 15.42
N LEU A 154 -10.80 -3.40 16.21
CA LEU A 154 -9.82 -2.40 15.80
C LEU A 154 -8.94 -2.88 14.64
N SER A 155 -8.59 -4.17 14.61
CA SER A 155 -7.87 -4.78 13.48
C SER A 155 -8.71 -4.79 12.20
N SER A 156 -9.99 -5.16 12.28
CA SER A 156 -10.91 -5.14 11.14
C SER A 156 -11.18 -3.73 10.63
N LEU A 157 -11.18 -2.75 11.53
CA LEU A 157 -11.40 -1.34 11.23
C LEU A 157 -10.14 -0.59 10.74
N GLN A 158 -9.00 -1.26 10.63
CA GLN A 158 -7.74 -0.61 10.24
C GLN A 158 -7.80 0.08 8.87
N GLN A 159 -8.57 -0.46 7.93
CA GLN A 159 -8.72 0.10 6.58
C GLN A 159 -9.79 1.21 6.50
N SER A 160 -10.30 1.67 7.64
CA SER A 160 -11.36 2.68 7.73
C SER A 160 -10.90 3.94 8.48
N PRO A 161 -11.52 5.10 8.23
CA PRO A 161 -11.19 6.34 8.94
C PRO A 161 -11.78 6.34 10.36
N LEU A 162 -11.37 5.38 11.20
CA LEU A 162 -11.84 5.24 12.58
C LEU A 162 -11.46 6.47 13.41
N ARG A 163 -12.41 6.98 14.19
CA ARG A 163 -12.24 8.11 15.11
C ARG A 163 -12.95 7.87 16.42
N LEU A 164 -12.48 8.57 17.45
CA LEU A 164 -13.06 8.63 18.78
C LEU A 164 -13.75 9.98 18.98
N SER A 165 -14.80 9.99 19.80
CA SER A 165 -15.37 11.23 20.31
C SER A 165 -14.40 11.93 21.26
N ASP A 166 -14.49 13.26 21.32
CA ASP A 166 -13.75 14.07 22.29
C ASP A 166 -14.29 13.89 23.72
N ASP A 167 -15.51 13.38 23.87
CA ASP A 167 -16.11 13.05 25.15
C ASP A 167 -15.51 11.75 25.73
N THR A 168 -14.63 11.92 26.71
CA THR A 168 -13.94 10.82 27.41
C THR A 168 -14.90 9.85 28.10
N ALA A 169 -16.03 10.32 28.62
CA ALA A 169 -16.98 9.47 29.31
C ALA A 169 -17.66 8.47 28.36
N LEU A 170 -17.85 8.83 27.09
CA LEU A 170 -18.42 7.90 26.10
C LEU A 170 -17.50 6.69 25.91
N LEU A 171 -16.19 6.92 25.80
CA LEU A 171 -15.22 5.83 25.65
C LEU A 171 -15.07 5.01 26.94
N SER A 172 -15.01 5.67 28.11
CA SER A 172 -15.02 4.97 29.41
C SER A 172 -16.25 4.07 29.54
N SER A 173 -17.43 4.61 29.23
CA SER A 173 -18.69 3.88 29.30
C SER A 173 -18.67 2.67 28.38
N LEU A 174 -18.19 2.83 27.14
CA LEU A 174 -18.13 1.76 26.15
C LEU A 174 -17.23 0.58 26.58
N VAL A 175 -16.14 0.86 27.29
CA VAL A 175 -15.20 -0.16 27.74
C VAL A 175 -15.62 -0.80 29.06
N VAL A 176 -16.12 -0.01 30.01
CA VAL A 176 -16.30 -0.46 31.39
C VAL A 176 -17.71 -0.98 31.67
N LEU A 177 -18.76 -0.32 31.19
CA LEU A 177 -20.14 -0.69 31.54
C LEU A 177 -20.50 -2.09 31.05
N PRO A 178 -21.19 -2.92 31.87
CA PRO A 178 -21.57 -4.28 31.49
C PRO A 178 -22.57 -4.32 30.33
N GLN A 179 -23.46 -3.31 30.21
CA GLN A 179 -24.43 -3.22 29.12
C GLN A 179 -23.77 -3.16 27.74
N ASN A 180 -22.52 -2.69 27.67
CA ASN A 180 -21.76 -2.57 26.43
C ASN A 180 -21.03 -3.86 26.04
N ASP A 181 -21.08 -4.94 26.84
CA ASP A 181 -20.55 -6.24 26.44
C ASP A 181 -21.26 -6.77 25.18
N LYS A 182 -22.57 -6.51 25.07
CA LYS A 182 -23.35 -6.81 23.87
C LYS A 182 -22.88 -6.01 22.64
N TRP A 183 -22.51 -4.74 22.83
CA TRP A 183 -22.01 -3.89 21.74
C TRP A 183 -20.77 -4.49 21.09
N TRP A 184 -19.80 -4.96 21.90
CA TRP A 184 -18.57 -5.56 21.40
C TRP A 184 -18.83 -6.87 20.66
N LYS A 185 -19.71 -7.72 21.20
CA LYS A 185 -20.06 -9.01 20.60
C LYS A 185 -20.72 -8.84 19.23
N GLU A 186 -21.78 -8.03 19.17
CA GLU A 186 -22.58 -7.82 17.94
C GLU A 186 -21.76 -7.13 16.84
N LEU A 187 -20.89 -6.18 17.20
CA LEU A 187 -19.98 -5.57 16.23
C LEU A 187 -19.08 -6.62 15.59
N ILE A 188 -18.51 -7.54 16.37
CA ILE A 188 -17.65 -8.60 15.82
C ILE A 188 -18.43 -9.56 14.93
N GLU A 189 -19.65 -9.95 15.34
CA GLU A 189 -20.53 -10.79 14.53
C GLU A 189 -20.82 -10.15 13.17
N TRP A 190 -21.24 -8.88 13.14
CA TRP A 190 -21.49 -8.20 11.86
C TRP A 190 -20.23 -8.00 11.01
N LEU A 191 -19.08 -7.73 11.64
CA LEU A 191 -17.80 -7.62 10.92
C LEU A 191 -17.37 -8.97 10.34
N HIS A 192 -17.66 -10.07 11.03
CA HIS A 192 -17.40 -11.43 10.57
C HIS A 192 -18.30 -11.79 9.38
N ASP A 193 -19.60 -11.55 9.48
CA ASP A 193 -20.57 -11.78 8.40
C ASP A 193 -20.22 -11.00 7.12
N LEU A 194 -19.78 -9.74 7.28
CA LEU A 194 -19.29 -8.92 6.18
C LEU A 194 -18.05 -9.51 5.51
N ARG A 195 -17.17 -10.18 6.27
CA ARG A 195 -15.98 -10.81 5.72
C ARG A 195 -16.31 -12.14 5.03
N GLU A 196 -17.20 -12.94 5.60
CA GLU A 196 -17.59 -14.23 5.03
C GLU A 196 -18.36 -14.08 3.71
N SER A 197 -19.29 -13.12 3.65
CA SER A 197 -20.03 -12.80 2.42
C SER A 197 -19.12 -12.41 1.26
N VAL A 198 -18.01 -11.74 1.55
CA VAL A 198 -16.99 -11.37 0.56
C VAL A 198 -16.12 -12.57 0.15
N ASN A 199 -15.72 -13.42 1.09
CA ASN A 199 -14.91 -14.62 0.80
C ASN A 199 -15.66 -15.67 -0.03
N ALA A 200 -16.98 -15.80 0.13
CA ALA A 200 -17.81 -16.71 -0.63
C ALA A 200 -17.84 -16.40 -2.14
N SER A 201 -17.58 -15.14 -2.54
CA SER A 201 -17.56 -14.70 -3.93
C SER A 201 -16.22 -14.88 -4.68
N GLY A 202 -15.14 -15.33 -4.01
CA GLY A 202 -13.75 -15.22 -4.53
C GLY A 202 -12.88 -16.49 -4.55
N GLN A 203 -13.46 -17.68 -4.66
CA GLN A 203 -12.79 -18.98 -4.35
C GLN A 203 -11.66 -19.46 -5.30
N GLY A 204 -11.43 -18.88 -6.49
CA GLY A 204 -10.49 -19.47 -7.46
C GLY A 204 -9.07 -18.87 -7.49
N VAL A 205 -8.99 -17.53 -7.48
CA VAL A 205 -7.74 -16.76 -7.71
C VAL A 205 -7.67 -15.50 -6.83
N GLY A 206 -8.74 -15.20 -6.08
CA GLY A 206 -8.90 -13.97 -5.29
C GLY A 206 -8.06 -13.89 -4.01
N SER A 207 -7.40 -14.98 -3.60
CA SER A 207 -6.57 -15.03 -2.39
C SER A 207 -5.26 -14.23 -2.51
N LEU A 208 -4.76 -14.00 -3.73
CA LEU A 208 -3.59 -13.14 -3.96
C LEU A 208 -3.93 -11.64 -3.86
N TRP A 209 -5.22 -11.29 -3.80
CA TRP A 209 -5.70 -9.91 -3.88
C TRP A 209 -6.62 -9.51 -2.72
N LEU A 210 -6.46 -10.14 -1.55
CA LEU A 210 -7.14 -9.77 -0.30
C LEU A 210 -6.96 -8.28 0.07
N TRP A 211 -5.96 -7.61 -0.50
CA TRP A 211 -5.71 -6.17 -0.42
C TRP A 211 -6.56 -5.30 -1.38
N LEU A 212 -7.55 -5.85 -2.10
CA LEU A 212 -8.53 -5.10 -2.90
C LEU A 212 -9.99 -5.29 -2.44
N LEU A 213 -10.22 -6.17 -1.45
CA LEU A 213 -11.52 -6.45 -0.84
C LEU A 213 -12.28 -5.30 -0.13
N PRO A 214 -11.69 -4.18 0.35
CA PRO A 214 -12.38 -3.21 1.22
C PRO A 214 -13.46 -2.31 0.63
N ILE A 215 -14.05 -2.75 -0.45
CA ILE A 215 -14.89 -1.95 -1.29
C ILE A 215 -16.37 -2.23 -1.00
N VAL A 216 -16.78 -3.50 -0.88
CA VAL A 216 -18.08 -3.88 -0.27
C VAL A 216 -18.05 -3.59 1.23
N ILE A 217 -16.85 -3.54 1.81
CA ILE A 217 -16.64 -3.28 3.22
C ILE A 217 -16.97 -1.82 3.57
N GLY A 218 -16.78 -0.81 2.71
CA GLY A 218 -17.01 0.60 3.11
C GLY A 218 -18.41 0.89 3.68
N ASP A 219 -19.45 0.64 2.87
CA ASP A 219 -20.85 0.83 3.28
C ASP A 219 -21.30 -0.24 4.27
N GLY A 220 -20.86 -1.49 4.11
CA GLY A 220 -21.14 -2.57 5.07
C GLY A 220 -20.60 -2.24 6.47
N LEU A 221 -19.38 -1.71 6.55
CA LEU A 221 -18.69 -1.33 7.78
C LEU A 221 -19.33 -0.10 8.42
N ARG A 222 -19.77 0.88 7.61
CA ARG A 222 -20.59 1.99 8.12
C ARG A 222 -21.87 1.44 8.76
N ASN A 223 -22.60 0.57 8.07
CA ASN A 223 -23.84 0.00 8.57
C ASN A 223 -23.63 -0.84 9.83
N ALA A 224 -22.58 -1.67 9.88
CA ALA A 224 -22.22 -2.44 11.06
C ALA A 224 -21.89 -1.52 12.25
N MET A 225 -21.11 -0.46 12.02
CA MET A 225 -20.75 0.50 13.06
C MET A 225 -21.96 1.32 13.55
N GLU A 226 -22.85 1.73 12.66
CA GLU A 226 -24.08 2.44 13.01
C GLU A 226 -25.02 1.56 13.80
N ARG A 227 -25.21 0.30 13.40
CA ARG A 227 -25.98 -0.70 14.15
C ARG A 227 -25.40 -0.96 15.53
N ALA A 228 -24.07 -1.05 15.65
CA ALA A 228 -23.42 -1.24 16.94
C ALA A 228 -23.67 -0.04 17.84
N ASN A 229 -23.45 1.17 17.33
CA ASN A 229 -23.67 2.39 18.09
C ASN A 229 -25.11 2.56 18.60
N MET A 230 -26.13 1.91 18.00
CA MET A 230 -27.49 1.90 18.56
C MET A 230 -27.62 1.09 19.85
N LEU A 231 -26.71 0.14 20.10
CA LEU A 231 -26.69 -0.70 21.31
C LEU A 231 -25.87 -0.11 22.46
N ALA A 232 -25.11 0.96 22.19
CA ALA A 232 -24.21 1.55 23.17
C ALA A 232 -24.99 2.20 24.32
N HIS A 233 -24.46 2.10 25.53
CA HIS A 233 -24.95 2.75 26.75
C HIS A 233 -23.89 3.68 27.31
N VAL A 234 -24.33 4.78 27.91
CA VAL A 234 -23.46 5.83 28.47
C VAL A 234 -23.89 6.10 29.90
N ALA A 235 -22.93 6.22 30.80
CA ALA A 235 -23.25 6.59 32.18
C ALA A 235 -23.63 8.06 32.29
N THR A 236 -24.74 8.32 32.98
CA THR A 236 -25.15 9.66 33.41
C THR A 236 -24.85 9.86 34.89
N GLU A 237 -25.34 10.95 35.47
CA GLU A 237 -25.20 11.21 36.91
C GLU A 237 -25.94 10.19 37.78
N THR A 238 -27.04 9.61 37.27
CA THR A 238 -27.93 8.73 38.04
C THR A 238 -27.89 7.28 37.57
N GLN A 239 -27.97 7.04 36.26
CA GLN A 239 -27.96 5.68 35.71
C GLN A 239 -27.42 5.59 34.28
N PRO A 240 -26.95 4.42 33.82
CA PRO A 240 -26.64 4.22 32.40
C PRO A 240 -27.89 4.40 31.53
N ILE A 241 -27.79 5.23 30.49
CA ILE A 241 -28.86 5.40 29.49
C ILE A 241 -28.39 4.94 28.11
N PRO A 242 -29.30 4.57 27.21
CA PRO A 242 -28.96 4.30 25.81
C PRO A 242 -28.31 5.52 25.16
N ALA A 243 -27.16 5.33 24.51
CA ALA A 243 -26.38 6.41 23.93
C ALA A 243 -27.18 7.22 22.90
N ARG A 244 -28.10 6.57 22.16
CA ARG A 244 -29.00 7.17 21.15
C ARG A 244 -29.86 8.33 21.66
N GLU A 245 -30.03 8.47 22.97
CA GLU A 245 -30.77 9.57 23.60
C GLU A 245 -29.91 10.84 23.72
N LEU A 246 -28.60 10.75 23.48
CA LEU A 246 -27.66 11.87 23.51
C LEU A 246 -27.52 12.54 22.12
N PRO A 247 -27.22 13.86 22.09
CA PRO A 247 -26.98 14.58 20.84
C PRO A 247 -25.79 14.04 20.02
N GLN A 248 -24.77 13.47 20.69
CA GLN A 248 -23.60 12.87 20.07
C GLN A 248 -23.38 11.45 20.63
N PRO A 249 -24.09 10.44 20.11
CA PRO A 249 -24.29 9.16 20.79
C PRO A 249 -23.13 8.16 20.61
N ARG A 250 -21.97 8.57 20.09
CA ARG A 250 -20.97 7.63 19.54
C ARG A 250 -19.60 7.82 20.15
N ALA A 251 -19.13 6.83 20.91
CA ALA A 251 -17.75 6.80 21.41
C ALA A 251 -16.74 6.55 20.27
N MET A 252 -17.06 5.61 19.36
CA MET A 252 -16.28 5.30 18.17
C MET A 252 -17.15 5.48 16.91
N PHE A 253 -16.59 6.04 15.85
CA PHE A 253 -17.30 6.24 14.59
C PHE A 253 -16.35 6.30 13.37
N LEU A 254 -16.92 6.19 12.17
CA LEU A 254 -16.18 6.28 10.91
C LEU A 254 -16.28 7.69 10.30
N ALA A 255 -15.12 8.32 10.17
CA ALA A 255 -14.76 9.59 9.54
C ALA A 255 -15.13 9.82 8.05
N LEU A 256 -16.28 9.36 7.56
CA LEU A 256 -16.53 9.24 6.11
C LEU A 256 -16.97 10.55 5.40
N THR A 257 -17.30 11.62 6.13
CA THR A 257 -17.78 12.90 5.55
C THR A 257 -16.69 13.96 5.44
N GLU A 258 -16.87 14.91 4.50
CA GLU A 258 -15.87 15.92 4.13
C GLU A 258 -15.76 17.15 5.05
N ASP A 259 -14.81 17.10 5.99
CA ASP A 259 -14.52 18.24 6.90
C ASP A 259 -13.17 18.95 6.62
N ASP A 260 -12.20 18.30 6.00
CA ASP A 260 -10.86 18.86 5.73
C ASP A 260 -10.16 18.21 4.53
N SER A 261 -9.66 19.04 3.61
CA SER A 261 -8.77 18.68 2.49
C SER A 261 -7.52 17.87 2.88
N LEU A 262 -7.01 17.96 4.11
CA LEU A 262 -5.89 17.12 4.55
C LEU A 262 -6.27 15.63 4.64
N ARG A 263 -7.56 15.32 4.77
CA ARG A 263 -8.04 13.99 5.13
C ARG A 263 -8.73 13.23 3.99
N CYS A 264 -8.68 13.74 2.76
CA CYS A 264 -9.33 13.12 1.61
C CYS A 264 -8.96 11.63 1.48
N ASP A 265 -7.67 11.32 1.48
CA ASP A 265 -7.15 9.95 1.32
C ASP A 265 -7.44 9.03 2.52
N GLU A 266 -7.68 9.58 3.72
CA GLU A 266 -8.07 8.77 4.88
C GLU A 266 -9.42 8.06 4.63
N ARG A 267 -10.31 8.65 3.83
CA ARG A 267 -11.68 8.16 3.61
C ARG A 267 -11.77 7.02 2.61
N ILE A 268 -10.83 6.95 1.69
CA ILE A 268 -10.87 5.97 0.61
C ILE A 268 -10.45 4.61 1.18
N THR A 269 -11.39 3.69 1.38
CA THR A 269 -11.15 2.43 2.10
C THR A 269 -10.23 1.45 1.38
N ALA A 270 -9.88 1.70 0.11
CA ALA A 270 -8.94 0.88 -0.64
C ALA A 270 -7.58 0.77 0.10
N PRO A 271 -7.01 -0.44 0.27
CA PRO A 271 -5.80 -0.68 1.07
C PRO A 271 -4.57 0.10 0.66
N ILE A 272 -4.46 0.47 -0.62
CA ILE A 272 -3.37 1.31 -1.11
C ILE A 272 -3.25 2.60 -0.30
N TYR A 273 -4.36 3.16 0.18
CA TYR A 273 -4.44 4.37 1.01
C TYR A 273 -4.16 4.16 2.50
N ASN A 274 -3.82 2.95 2.95
CA ASN A 274 -3.43 2.71 4.35
C ASN A 274 -2.26 3.61 4.79
N TYR A 275 -1.41 4.03 3.86
CA TYR A 275 -0.37 5.03 4.09
C TYR A 275 -0.91 6.34 4.71
N ALA A 276 -2.15 6.74 4.44
CA ALA A 276 -2.76 7.96 4.99
C ALA A 276 -3.48 7.69 6.33
N ARG A 277 -3.97 6.47 6.56
CA ARG A 277 -4.79 6.11 7.74
C ARG A 277 -3.99 5.61 8.93
N PHE A 278 -2.82 5.02 8.71
CA PHE A 278 -2.17 4.24 9.77
C PHE A 278 -1.82 5.08 11.00
N LEU A 279 -1.39 6.35 10.85
CA LEU A 279 -1.05 7.22 11.98
C LEU A 279 -2.27 7.59 12.84
N PRO A 280 -3.36 8.15 12.28
CA PRO A 280 -4.56 8.44 13.08
C PRO A 280 -5.24 7.18 13.64
N TRP A 281 -5.14 6.04 12.94
CA TRP A 281 -5.60 4.75 13.47
C TRP A 281 -4.75 4.32 14.68
N VAL A 282 -3.42 4.40 14.60
CA VAL A 282 -2.53 4.08 15.73
C VAL A 282 -2.81 4.98 16.94
N GLU A 283 -3.03 6.27 16.74
CA GLU A 283 -3.42 7.20 17.81
C GLU A 283 -4.73 6.76 18.49
N THR A 284 -5.72 6.37 17.68
CA THR A 284 -7.02 5.88 18.16
C THR A 284 -6.85 4.59 18.98
N VAL A 285 -6.07 3.63 18.49
CA VAL A 285 -5.80 2.37 19.18
C VAL A 285 -5.09 2.61 20.52
N GLU A 286 -4.11 3.51 20.57
CA GLU A 286 -3.41 3.85 21.83
C GLU A 286 -4.36 4.50 22.85
N LYS A 287 -5.30 5.34 22.42
CA LYS A 287 -6.33 5.92 23.32
C LYS A 287 -7.24 4.84 23.89
N VAL A 288 -7.73 3.91 23.06
CA VAL A 288 -8.52 2.76 23.55
C VAL A 288 -7.68 1.89 24.49
N SER A 289 -6.41 1.65 24.13
CA SER A 289 -5.46 0.88 24.94
C SER A 289 -5.21 1.50 26.32
N ASP A 290 -5.14 2.84 26.42
CA ASP A 290 -4.99 3.55 27.69
C ASP A 290 -6.19 3.30 28.63
N VAL A 291 -7.41 3.25 28.09
CA VAL A 291 -8.64 2.95 28.86
C VAL A 291 -8.64 1.50 29.35
N PHE A 292 -8.35 0.53 28.47
CA PHE A 292 -8.25 -0.88 28.86
C PHE A 292 -7.12 -1.12 29.88
N ARG A 293 -5.98 -0.44 29.73
CA ARG A 293 -4.88 -0.51 30.69
C ARG A 293 -5.31 -0.04 32.08
N ALA A 294 -6.00 1.09 32.15
CA ALA A 294 -6.47 1.63 33.42
C ALA A 294 -7.51 0.71 34.07
N ALA A 295 -8.49 0.24 33.29
CA ALA A 295 -9.53 -0.67 33.77
C ALA A 295 -8.93 -2.01 34.26
N SER A 296 -8.00 -2.60 33.50
CA SER A 296 -7.31 -3.83 33.90
C SER A 296 -6.48 -3.64 35.17
N ALA A 297 -5.77 -2.51 35.32
CA ALA A 297 -5.02 -2.22 36.54
C ALA A 297 -5.91 -2.07 37.78
N ARG A 298 -7.09 -1.44 37.64
CA ARG A 298 -8.08 -1.30 38.72
C ARG A 298 -8.73 -2.64 39.08
N TYR A 299 -9.04 -3.46 38.08
CA TYR A 299 -9.52 -4.83 38.26
C TYR A 299 -8.55 -5.67 39.11
N HIS A 300 -7.25 -5.66 38.79
CA HIS A 300 -6.24 -6.38 39.57
C HIS A 300 -6.05 -5.87 41.01
N ARG A 301 -6.41 -4.61 41.28
CA ARG A 301 -6.39 -4.04 42.63
C ARG A 301 -7.71 -4.26 43.40
N HIS A 302 -8.68 -4.94 42.79
CA HIS A 302 -10.01 -5.15 43.37
C HIS A 302 -10.70 -3.84 43.71
N GLU A 303 -10.63 -2.87 42.79
CA GLU A 303 -11.26 -1.56 42.94
C GLU A 303 -12.50 -1.48 42.05
N SER A 304 -13.65 -1.18 42.65
CA SER A 304 -14.91 -0.91 41.94
C SER A 304 -14.90 0.47 41.29
N VAL A 305 -15.74 0.66 40.26
CA VAL A 305 -15.93 1.97 39.60
C VAL A 305 -16.51 2.98 40.57
N ASP A 306 -17.59 2.63 41.26
CA ASP A 306 -18.12 3.41 42.37
C ASP A 306 -17.30 3.11 43.65
N PRO A 307 -16.59 4.09 44.23
CA PRO A 307 -15.83 3.89 45.47
C PRO A 307 -16.69 3.47 46.67
N LEU A 308 -18.00 3.71 46.64
CA LEU A 308 -18.93 3.31 47.69
C LEU A 308 -19.33 1.82 47.59
N VAL A 309 -19.11 1.20 46.43
CA VAL A 309 -19.42 -0.22 46.22
C VAL A 309 -18.21 -1.06 46.58
N HIS A 310 -18.33 -1.84 47.66
CA HIS A 310 -17.32 -2.83 48.01
C HIS A 310 -17.15 -3.85 46.89
N TRP A 311 -15.89 -4.21 46.63
CA TRP A 311 -15.55 -5.17 45.58
C TRP A 311 -16.23 -6.51 45.80
N VAL A 312 -17.05 -6.91 44.84
CA VAL A 312 -17.61 -8.26 44.79
C VAL A 312 -16.56 -9.18 44.18
N ASN A 313 -16.04 -10.12 44.98
CA ASN A 313 -15.06 -11.08 44.52
C ASN A 313 -15.66 -12.02 43.47
N VAL A 314 -14.86 -12.30 42.44
CA VAL A 314 -15.09 -13.27 41.38
C VAL A 314 -13.80 -14.06 41.20
N ASP A 315 -13.88 -15.25 40.60
CA ASP A 315 -12.67 -16.02 40.33
C ASP A 315 -11.75 -15.25 39.36
N PRO A 316 -10.41 -15.35 39.50
CA PRO A 316 -9.48 -14.58 38.68
C PRO A 316 -9.58 -14.83 37.16
N SER A 317 -10.19 -15.94 36.75
CA SER A 317 -10.47 -16.28 35.34
C SER A 317 -11.80 -15.72 34.82
N GLU A 318 -12.64 -15.17 35.70
CA GLU A 318 -13.97 -14.68 35.39
C GLU A 318 -14.00 -13.16 35.23
N LYS A 319 -14.96 -12.70 34.43
CA LYS A 319 -15.22 -11.27 34.26
C LYS A 319 -15.60 -10.61 35.61
N PRO A 320 -15.17 -9.36 35.87
CA PRO A 320 -15.61 -8.61 37.04
C PRO A 320 -17.13 -8.58 37.15
N HIS A 321 -17.63 -8.81 38.36
CA HIS A 321 -19.05 -8.74 38.66
C HIS A 321 -19.64 -7.40 38.20
N GLU A 322 -20.86 -7.41 37.64
CA GLU A 322 -21.48 -6.22 37.04
C GLU A 322 -21.52 -5.01 37.99
N ARG A 323 -21.81 -5.26 39.28
CA ARG A 323 -21.80 -4.22 40.33
C ARG A 323 -20.48 -3.48 40.47
N ASN A 324 -19.34 -4.13 40.21
CA ASN A 324 -18.03 -3.48 40.29
C ASN A 324 -17.77 -2.56 39.10
N ARG A 325 -18.56 -2.68 38.02
CA ARG A 325 -18.40 -1.99 36.73
C ARG A 325 -19.41 -0.85 36.52
N ILE A 326 -20.32 -0.63 37.46
CA ILE A 326 -21.35 0.42 37.38
C ILE A 326 -20.88 1.63 38.18
N GLY A 327 -21.08 2.81 37.60
CA GLY A 327 -20.86 4.09 38.27
C GLY A 327 -21.37 5.24 37.41
N ASN A 328 -21.38 6.44 37.99
CA ASN A 328 -21.74 7.65 37.28
C ASN A 328 -20.63 8.10 36.30
N ARG A 329 -20.95 9.10 35.50
CA ARG A 329 -20.05 9.66 34.48
C ARG A 329 -18.64 9.98 35.00
N LEU A 330 -18.53 10.69 36.12
CA LEU A 330 -17.24 11.12 36.70
C LEU A 330 -16.45 9.94 37.28
N GLN A 331 -17.14 9.02 37.96
CA GLN A 331 -16.54 7.80 38.49
C GLN A 331 -15.90 6.95 37.39
N LEU A 332 -16.57 6.81 36.24
CA LEU A 332 -16.06 6.10 35.07
C LEU A 332 -14.86 6.79 34.40
N GLU A 333 -14.87 8.11 34.31
CA GLU A 333 -13.70 8.87 33.81
C GLU A 333 -12.50 8.72 34.74
N TRP A 334 -12.73 8.72 36.06
CA TRP A 334 -11.69 8.51 37.07
C TRP A 334 -11.15 7.08 37.08
N TYR A 335 -12.04 6.10 36.95
CA TYR A 335 -11.69 4.67 36.88
C TYR A 335 -10.71 4.41 35.74
N CYS A 336 -10.98 4.99 34.57
CA CYS A 336 -10.15 4.89 33.38
C CYS A 336 -8.94 5.85 33.39
N GLY A 337 -8.74 6.63 34.45
CA GLY A 337 -7.62 7.56 34.59
C GLY A 337 -7.61 8.69 33.55
N MET A 338 -8.79 9.07 33.07
CA MET A 338 -8.97 10.13 32.06
C MET A 338 -9.09 11.53 32.68
N GLN A 339 -9.41 11.63 33.97
CA GLN A 339 -9.44 12.88 34.72
C GLN A 339 -8.22 12.96 35.66
N GLY A 340 -7.34 13.96 35.46
CA GLY A 340 -6.32 14.31 36.45
C GLY A 340 -4.95 13.64 36.36
N ARG A 341 -4.43 13.26 35.17
CA ARG A 341 -2.96 13.14 35.06
C ARG A 341 -2.35 14.54 35.08
N LEU A 342 -1.68 14.88 36.18
CA LEU A 342 -0.69 15.96 36.21
C LEU A 342 0.17 15.86 34.94
N SER A 343 0.37 17.02 34.30
CA SER A 343 1.27 17.29 33.19
C SER A 343 1.97 16.06 32.58
N PRO A 344 1.48 15.51 31.46
CA PRO A 344 2.17 14.40 30.80
C PRO A 344 3.61 14.78 30.51
N THR A 345 4.56 13.91 30.89
CA THR A 345 5.98 14.12 30.57
C THR A 345 6.15 14.28 29.05
N GLY A 346 7.18 14.99 28.59
CA GLY A 346 7.39 15.22 27.15
C GLY A 346 7.44 13.91 26.33
N ASN A 347 7.89 12.81 26.96
CA ASN A 347 7.92 11.47 26.36
C ASN A 347 6.52 10.84 26.25
N ASP A 348 5.63 11.03 27.23
CA ASP A 348 4.25 10.54 27.15
C ASP A 348 3.43 11.28 26.07
N VAL A 349 3.65 12.60 25.93
CA VAL A 349 3.01 13.39 24.87
C VAL A 349 3.49 12.94 23.48
N ARG A 350 4.80 12.72 23.32
CA ARG A 350 5.36 12.24 22.05
C ARG A 350 4.92 10.81 21.71
N ARG A 351 4.88 9.92 22.71
CA ARG A 351 4.39 8.54 22.57
C ARG A 351 2.91 8.49 22.20
N ARG A 352 2.07 9.32 22.83
CA ARG A 352 0.64 9.45 22.46
C ARG A 352 0.44 10.01 21.06
N ARG A 353 1.28 10.97 20.64
CA ARG A 353 1.16 11.61 19.32
C ARG A 353 1.50 10.68 18.17
N TRP A 354 2.50 9.81 18.29
CA TRP A 354 3.00 8.98 17.17
C TRP A 354 2.72 7.48 17.35
N GLY A 355 2.37 7.05 18.56
CA GLY A 355 2.18 5.65 18.93
C GLY A 355 3.48 4.91 19.24
N SER A 356 3.37 3.85 20.03
CA SER A 356 4.51 2.99 20.38
C SER A 356 5.00 2.17 19.18
N ASN A 357 6.33 2.09 19.04
CA ASN A 357 7.03 1.28 18.02
C ASN A 357 6.66 1.60 16.56
N ILE A 358 6.09 2.78 16.29
CA ILE A 358 5.67 3.17 14.94
C ILE A 358 6.83 3.23 13.95
N THR A 359 7.99 3.74 14.37
CA THR A 359 9.19 3.89 13.54
C THR A 359 9.71 2.54 13.09
N SER A 360 9.77 1.56 13.98
CA SER A 360 10.15 0.18 13.64
C SER A 360 9.20 -0.42 12.62
N ARG A 361 7.88 -0.23 12.77
CA ARG A 361 6.89 -0.72 11.79
C ARG A 361 7.07 -0.07 10.42
N ILE A 362 7.27 1.24 10.38
CA ILE A 362 7.55 1.97 9.13
C ILE A 362 8.82 1.43 8.47
N ILE A 363 9.92 1.27 9.22
CA ILE A 363 11.21 0.80 8.68
C ILE A 363 11.08 -0.62 8.12
N ILE A 364 10.48 -1.55 8.86
CA ILE A 364 10.31 -2.95 8.42
C ILE A 364 9.40 -3.01 7.17
N ALA A 365 8.27 -2.30 7.17
CA ALA A 365 7.38 -2.25 6.02
C ALA A 365 8.07 -1.65 4.79
N SER A 366 8.89 -0.61 4.98
CA SER A 366 9.65 0.04 3.91
C SER A 366 10.71 -0.90 3.32
N ALA A 367 11.46 -1.59 4.19
CA ALA A 367 12.49 -2.54 3.77
C ALA A 367 11.89 -3.69 2.95
N LEU A 368 10.77 -4.28 3.40
CA LEU A 368 10.06 -5.33 2.68
C LEU A 368 9.52 -4.84 1.33
N ALA A 369 8.95 -3.62 1.29
CA ALA A 369 8.41 -3.05 0.07
C ALA A 369 9.48 -2.75 -0.99
N VAL A 370 10.60 -2.15 -0.57
CA VAL A 370 11.75 -1.86 -1.43
C VAL A 370 12.39 -3.16 -1.90
N LEU A 371 12.57 -4.15 -1.02
CA LEU A 371 13.13 -5.46 -1.35
C LEU A 371 12.27 -6.19 -2.40
N LEU A 372 10.95 -6.20 -2.24
CA LEU A 372 10.05 -6.83 -3.21
C LEU A 372 10.07 -6.09 -4.55
N THR A 373 10.00 -4.76 -4.52
CA THR A 373 9.95 -3.95 -5.75
C THR A 373 11.25 -4.01 -6.51
N TRP A 374 12.39 -3.77 -5.86
CA TRP A 374 13.69 -3.82 -6.54
C TRP A 374 14.18 -5.25 -6.77
N GLY A 375 13.69 -6.25 -6.03
CA GLY A 375 13.91 -7.66 -6.34
C GLY A 375 13.28 -8.05 -7.68
N THR A 376 12.03 -7.64 -7.91
CA THR A 376 11.28 -7.96 -9.14
C THR A 376 11.67 -7.06 -10.31
N VAL A 377 11.76 -5.74 -10.11
CA VAL A 377 12.22 -4.79 -11.15
C VAL A 377 13.70 -4.99 -11.45
N GLY A 378 14.53 -5.23 -10.43
CA GLY A 378 15.96 -5.52 -10.60
C GLY A 378 16.19 -6.82 -11.36
N ALA A 379 15.41 -7.87 -11.11
CA ALA A 379 15.43 -9.08 -11.93
C ALA A 379 15.16 -8.78 -13.41
N ALA A 380 14.12 -8.01 -13.72
CA ALA A 380 13.82 -7.61 -15.10
C ALA A 380 14.95 -6.79 -15.73
N ILE A 381 15.58 -5.88 -14.96
CA ILE A 381 16.75 -5.12 -15.39
C ILE A 381 17.91 -6.06 -15.71
N VAL A 382 18.27 -6.99 -14.82
CA VAL A 382 19.37 -7.95 -15.02
C VAL A 382 19.16 -8.78 -16.29
N ILE A 383 17.95 -9.31 -16.48
CA ILE A 383 17.61 -10.12 -17.66
C ILE A 383 17.81 -9.32 -18.96
N VAL A 384 17.37 -8.06 -18.97
CA VAL A 384 17.47 -7.22 -20.17
C VAL A 384 18.86 -6.62 -20.36
N TRP A 385 19.59 -6.35 -19.29
CA TRP A 385 20.95 -5.79 -19.34
C TRP A 385 21.94 -6.75 -19.99
N HIS A 386 21.74 -8.05 -19.75
CA HIS A 386 22.51 -9.15 -20.33
C HIS A 386 21.88 -9.71 -21.61
N THR A 387 21.13 -8.88 -22.34
CA THR A 387 20.83 -9.18 -23.75
C THR A 387 22.10 -9.03 -24.59
N PRO A 388 22.18 -9.63 -25.79
CA PRO A 388 23.44 -9.78 -26.53
C PRO A 388 24.21 -8.47 -26.72
N THR A 389 23.51 -7.35 -26.93
CA THR A 389 24.10 -6.02 -26.77
C THR A 389 24.13 -5.62 -25.30
N THR A 390 25.15 -6.10 -24.58
CA THR A 390 25.26 -5.87 -23.14
C THR A 390 25.26 -4.37 -22.79
N GLY A 391 24.41 -4.00 -21.83
CA GLY A 391 24.37 -2.65 -21.27
C GLY A 391 22.99 -2.00 -21.17
N LEU A 392 22.99 -0.68 -20.95
CA LEU A 392 21.78 0.11 -20.78
C LEU A 392 21.12 0.45 -22.13
N GLY A 393 20.10 -0.33 -22.50
CA GLY A 393 19.20 -0.07 -23.64
C GLY A 393 17.88 0.61 -23.24
N CYS A 394 16.99 0.81 -24.22
CA CYS A 394 15.66 1.39 -24.00
C CYS A 394 14.83 0.59 -22.99
N ARG A 395 14.82 -0.74 -23.12
CA ARG A 395 14.02 -1.63 -22.25
C ARG A 395 14.46 -1.56 -20.79
N SER A 396 15.76 -1.72 -20.52
CA SER A 396 16.32 -1.62 -19.17
C SER A 396 16.17 -0.22 -18.56
N ALA A 397 16.34 0.84 -19.37
CA ALA A 397 16.12 2.22 -18.92
C ALA A 397 14.64 2.47 -18.53
N SER A 398 13.68 1.93 -19.29
CA SER A 398 12.26 2.01 -18.96
C SER A 398 11.94 1.35 -17.61
N TYR A 399 12.54 0.19 -17.31
CA TYR A 399 12.35 -0.50 -16.03
C TYR A 399 13.02 0.22 -14.87
N ILE A 400 14.22 0.78 -15.06
CA ILE A 400 14.88 1.62 -14.04
C ILE A 400 14.01 2.84 -13.73
N LEU A 401 13.52 3.55 -14.75
CA LEU A 401 12.63 4.69 -14.58
C LEU A 401 11.38 4.29 -13.79
N PHE A 402 10.76 3.15 -14.15
CA PHE A 402 9.60 2.63 -13.44
C PHE A 402 9.88 2.37 -11.95
N GLY A 403 10.98 1.70 -11.63
CA GLY A 403 11.38 1.40 -10.24
C GLY A 403 11.69 2.66 -9.41
N VAL A 404 12.39 3.63 -10.01
CA VAL A 404 12.71 4.92 -9.37
C VAL A 404 11.43 5.72 -9.11
N LEU A 405 10.56 5.88 -10.10
CA LEU A 405 9.30 6.63 -9.93
C LEU A 405 8.37 5.93 -8.94
N SER A 406 8.28 4.60 -8.97
CA SER A 406 7.53 3.81 -7.98
C SER A 406 8.00 4.08 -6.55
N THR A 407 9.31 4.11 -6.33
CA THR A 407 9.91 4.41 -5.02
C THR A 407 9.68 5.87 -4.62
N LEU A 408 9.80 6.81 -5.56
CA LEU A 408 9.57 8.24 -5.33
C LEU A 408 8.11 8.51 -4.90
N VAL A 409 7.13 7.91 -5.57
CA VAL A 409 5.72 8.00 -5.19
C VAL A 409 5.53 7.56 -3.74
N TRP A 410 6.08 6.41 -3.36
CA TRP A 410 6.00 5.90 -1.98
C TRP A 410 6.59 6.90 -0.97
N ILE A 411 7.78 7.45 -1.24
CA ILE A 411 8.43 8.46 -0.37
C ILE A 411 7.54 9.69 -0.22
N MET A 412 7.00 10.21 -1.33
CA MET A 412 6.17 11.42 -1.33
C MET A 412 4.87 11.23 -0.54
N LEU A 413 4.21 10.09 -0.72
CA LEU A 413 2.93 9.80 -0.06
C LEU A 413 3.11 9.48 1.43
N LEU A 414 4.14 8.71 1.79
CA LEU A 414 4.51 8.49 3.20
C LEU A 414 4.83 9.81 3.90
N SER A 415 5.67 10.65 3.28
CA SER A 415 6.03 11.97 3.81
C SER A 415 4.79 12.86 3.95
N SER A 416 3.89 12.85 2.96
CA SER A 416 2.63 13.59 3.03
C SER A 416 1.78 13.18 4.23
N SER A 417 1.66 11.88 4.53
CA SER A 417 0.93 11.36 5.69
C SER A 417 1.54 11.84 7.01
N ILE A 418 2.87 11.77 7.14
CA ILE A 418 3.62 12.25 8.30
C ILE A 418 3.36 13.76 8.53
N PHE A 419 3.42 14.57 7.47
CA PHE A 419 3.14 16.01 7.56
C PHE A 419 1.67 16.32 7.86
N SER A 420 0.72 15.56 7.28
CA SER A 420 -0.71 15.66 7.59
C SER A 420 -0.95 15.40 9.07
N HIS A 421 -0.40 14.31 9.60
CA HIS A 421 -0.55 13.94 11.00
C HIS A 421 0.06 14.98 11.94
N PHE A 422 1.25 15.51 11.59
CA PHE A 422 1.88 16.60 12.34
C PHE A 422 1.04 17.89 12.34
N ALA A 423 0.45 18.25 11.19
CA ALA A 423 -0.36 19.46 11.07
C ALA A 423 -1.70 19.36 11.83
N LEU A 424 -2.27 18.15 11.92
CA LEU A 424 -3.56 17.89 12.57
C LEU A 424 -3.44 17.58 14.07
N SER A 425 -2.28 17.11 14.53
CA SER A 425 -2.03 16.82 15.95
C SER A 425 -2.11 18.09 16.81
N LYS A 426 -3.21 18.27 17.55
CA LYS A 426 -3.36 19.38 18.51
C LYS A 426 -2.46 19.16 19.74
N PRO A 427 -1.68 20.15 20.21
CA PRO A 427 -1.10 20.09 21.54
C PRO A 427 -2.20 20.23 22.60
N HIS A 428 -2.15 19.44 23.67
CA HIS A 428 -3.11 19.47 24.78
C HIS A 428 -3.01 20.71 25.69
N SER A 429 -2.23 21.74 25.32
CA SER A 429 -1.97 22.89 26.17
C SER A 429 -2.56 24.15 25.54
N PHE A 430 -3.42 24.81 26.32
CA PHE A 430 -4.13 26.07 26.07
C PHE A 430 -5.34 26.04 25.12
N LYS A 431 -6.53 25.97 25.74
CA LYS A 431 -7.73 26.64 25.23
C LYS A 431 -7.39 28.14 25.11
N ASP A 432 -7.82 28.76 24.01
CA ASP A 432 -7.94 30.22 23.80
C ASP A 432 -6.90 30.99 22.96
N HIS A 433 -6.01 30.34 22.20
CA HIS A 433 -5.32 31.04 21.10
C HIS A 433 -5.47 30.34 19.75
N PRO A 434 -5.82 31.06 18.66
CA PRO A 434 -5.79 30.51 17.30
C PRO A 434 -4.34 30.23 16.93
N ASP A 435 -3.93 28.98 17.17
CA ASP A 435 -2.56 28.50 17.15
C ASP A 435 -2.05 28.34 15.70
N ARG A 436 -1.97 29.46 14.96
CA ARG A 436 -1.44 29.55 13.60
C ARG A 436 0.09 29.55 13.63
N SER A 437 0.66 28.51 14.22
CA SER A 437 2.10 28.29 14.19
C SER A 437 2.56 28.06 12.74
N TRP A 438 3.48 28.90 12.27
CA TRP A 438 4.01 28.87 10.90
C TRP A 438 4.48 27.47 10.44
N PRO A 439 5.11 26.63 11.30
CA PRO A 439 5.45 25.26 10.94
C PRO A 439 4.26 24.37 10.55
N ARG A 440 3.09 24.52 11.19
CA ARG A 440 1.89 23.73 10.85
C ARG A 440 1.28 24.17 9.53
N VAL A 441 1.32 25.47 9.22
CA VAL A 441 0.88 25.98 7.91
C VAL A 441 1.75 25.43 6.78
N ILE A 442 3.08 25.39 6.99
CA ILE A 442 4.01 24.80 6.03
C ILE A 442 3.76 23.30 5.89
N ALA A 443 3.66 22.55 6.99
CA ALA A 443 3.39 21.12 6.96
C ALA A 443 2.08 20.81 6.23
N ARG A 444 1.02 21.60 6.45
CA ARG A 444 -0.24 21.47 5.73
C ARG A 444 -0.08 21.68 4.22
N ARG A 445 0.60 22.75 3.80
CA ARG A 445 0.86 23.02 2.37
C ARG A 445 1.71 21.91 1.74
N LEU A 446 2.81 21.55 2.41
CA LEU A 446 3.74 20.53 1.94
C LEU A 446 3.05 19.16 1.79
N SER A 447 2.22 18.77 2.76
CA SER A 447 1.45 17.53 2.70
C SER A 447 0.51 17.50 1.49
N ILE A 448 -0.26 18.57 1.25
CA ILE A 448 -1.17 18.65 0.10
C ILE A 448 -0.39 18.59 -1.22
N THR A 449 0.71 19.33 -1.33
CA THR A 449 1.55 19.35 -2.53
C THR A 449 2.20 18.00 -2.80
N LEU A 450 2.84 17.37 -1.80
CA LEU A 450 3.46 16.05 -1.95
C LEU A 450 2.45 14.98 -2.34
N ARG A 451 1.24 15.02 -1.76
CA ARG A 451 0.18 14.07 -2.12
C ARG A 451 -0.26 14.23 -3.57
N ARG A 452 -0.56 15.46 -4.01
CA ARG A 452 -1.00 15.72 -5.38
C ARG A 452 0.07 15.34 -6.40
N LEU A 453 1.32 15.72 -6.15
CA LEU A 453 2.44 15.36 -7.01
C LEU A 453 2.70 13.86 -6.98
N GLY A 454 2.63 13.20 -5.83
CA GLY A 454 2.81 11.74 -5.71
C GLY A 454 1.77 10.96 -6.52
N LYS A 455 0.49 11.36 -6.45
CA LYS A 455 -0.60 10.78 -7.26
C LYS A 455 -0.40 11.02 -8.76
N LEU A 456 0.02 12.23 -9.14
CA LEU A 456 0.32 12.58 -10.52
C LEU A 456 1.48 11.74 -11.08
N VAL A 457 2.59 11.64 -10.34
CA VAL A 457 3.73 10.79 -10.71
C VAL A 457 3.32 9.33 -10.81
N ALA A 458 2.47 8.83 -9.89
CA ALA A 458 1.95 7.47 -9.95
C ALA A 458 1.13 7.22 -11.23
N ALA A 459 0.24 8.14 -11.59
CA ALA A 459 -0.53 8.04 -12.83
C ALA A 459 0.39 8.03 -14.07
N PHE A 460 1.38 8.91 -14.12
CA PHE A 460 2.37 8.90 -15.21
C PHE A 460 3.18 7.60 -15.25
N ASN A 461 3.61 7.09 -14.09
CA ASN A 461 4.39 5.86 -14.01
C ASN A 461 3.57 4.62 -14.42
N ALA A 462 2.28 4.61 -14.08
CA ALA A 462 1.35 3.57 -14.50
C ALA A 462 1.12 3.60 -16.02
N ILE A 463 0.93 4.78 -16.61
CA ILE A 463 0.85 4.93 -18.08
C ILE A 463 2.15 4.49 -18.73
N TRP A 464 3.30 4.87 -18.15
CA TRP A 464 4.63 4.52 -18.64
C TRP A 464 4.85 3.01 -18.70
N ILE A 465 4.52 2.27 -17.63
CA ILE A 465 4.74 0.81 -17.62
C ILE A 465 3.80 0.09 -18.59
N VAL A 466 2.55 0.54 -18.73
CA VAL A 466 1.61 -0.01 -19.72
C VAL A 466 2.09 0.27 -21.15
N ALA A 467 2.56 1.50 -21.42
CA ALA A 467 3.13 1.86 -22.72
C ALA A 467 4.40 1.05 -23.02
N THR A 468 5.26 0.83 -22.02
CA THR A 468 6.46 0.00 -22.13
C THR A 468 6.10 -1.43 -22.52
N CYS A 469 5.08 -2.03 -21.89
CA CYS A 469 4.59 -3.36 -22.27
C CYS A 469 4.06 -3.38 -23.72
N PHE A 470 3.31 -2.35 -24.11
CA PHE A 470 2.80 -2.25 -25.49
C PHE A 470 3.94 -2.19 -26.51
N PHE A 471 4.92 -1.31 -26.29
CA PHE A 471 6.10 -1.17 -27.15
C PHE A 471 6.96 -2.43 -27.22
N GLN A 472 7.05 -3.17 -26.12
CA GLN A 472 7.77 -4.43 -26.09
C GLN A 472 7.11 -5.51 -26.96
N PHE A 473 5.79 -5.58 -26.99
CA PHE A 473 5.08 -6.58 -27.80
C PHE A 473 4.94 -6.18 -29.27
N SER A 474 5.06 -4.89 -29.60
CA SER A 474 4.89 -4.37 -30.95
C SER A 474 6.19 -4.26 -31.76
N ASN A 475 7.28 -4.89 -31.29
CA ASN A 475 8.64 -4.75 -31.82
C ASN A 475 9.13 -3.28 -31.90
N PHE A 476 8.53 -2.36 -31.13
CA PHE A 476 8.91 -0.95 -31.17
C PHE A 476 10.33 -0.73 -30.67
N TYR A 477 10.73 -1.50 -29.65
CA TYR A 477 12.09 -1.49 -29.13
C TYR A 477 13.10 -2.21 -30.03
N ASP A 478 12.66 -2.94 -31.05
CA ASP A 478 13.55 -3.64 -31.98
C ASP A 478 13.95 -2.70 -33.12
N ARG A 479 14.79 -1.73 -32.76
CA ARG A 479 15.35 -0.69 -33.62
C ARG A 479 16.82 -0.52 -33.37
N CYS A 480 17.57 0.00 -34.36
CA CYS A 480 19.00 0.28 -34.19
C CYS A 480 19.30 1.08 -32.91
N TYR A 481 18.51 2.11 -32.58
CA TYR A 481 18.72 2.92 -31.38
C TYR A 481 18.57 2.11 -30.08
N CYS A 482 17.51 1.33 -29.97
CA CYS A 482 17.20 0.61 -28.74
C CYS A 482 18.00 -0.67 -28.56
N ASN A 483 18.38 -1.34 -29.65
CA ASN A 483 19.20 -2.56 -29.63
C ASN A 483 20.70 -2.27 -29.53
N SER A 484 21.15 -1.01 -29.71
CA SER A 484 22.57 -0.66 -29.64
C SER A 484 23.08 -0.23 -28.26
N SER A 485 22.26 -0.32 -27.21
CA SER A 485 22.60 0.11 -25.83
C SER A 485 23.24 1.52 -25.77
N VAL A 486 22.67 2.46 -26.54
CA VAL A 486 23.22 3.80 -26.80
C VAL A 486 23.41 4.61 -25.52
N PHE A 487 22.57 4.42 -24.50
CA PHE A 487 22.69 5.18 -23.25
C PHE A 487 23.99 4.91 -22.50
N GLN A 488 24.57 3.72 -22.64
CA GLN A 488 25.84 3.36 -22.01
C GLN A 488 27.03 3.64 -22.92
N TRP A 489 26.98 3.17 -24.17
CA TRP A 489 28.14 3.16 -25.07
C TRP A 489 28.33 4.42 -25.90
N ARG A 490 27.30 5.26 -26.03
CA ARG A 490 27.32 6.50 -26.82
C ARG A 490 27.87 6.27 -28.24
N ASP A 491 29.05 6.82 -28.55
CA ASP A 491 29.67 6.73 -29.88
C ASP A 491 30.21 5.32 -30.18
N ALA A 492 30.46 4.50 -29.15
CA ALA A 492 30.89 3.10 -29.28
C ALA A 492 29.71 2.11 -29.30
N ALA A 493 28.47 2.61 -29.45
CA ALA A 493 27.29 1.77 -29.50
C ALA A 493 27.31 0.81 -30.69
N TYR A 494 26.87 -0.42 -30.45
CA TYR A 494 26.87 -1.51 -31.43
C TYR A 494 25.62 -2.37 -31.25
N ASN A 495 25.15 -3.00 -32.30
CA ASN A 495 23.95 -3.84 -32.32
C ASN A 495 24.33 -5.28 -32.66
N VAL A 496 24.12 -6.20 -31.72
CA VAL A 496 24.28 -7.64 -31.99
C VAL A 496 23.02 -8.15 -32.70
N ILE A 497 23.20 -8.68 -33.92
CA ILE A 497 22.09 -9.13 -34.78
C ILE A 497 22.05 -10.66 -34.85
N ALA A 498 23.21 -11.31 -34.99
CA ALA A 498 23.33 -12.76 -34.99
C ALA A 498 23.78 -13.24 -33.60
N ILE A 499 22.93 -14.00 -32.92
CA ILE A 499 23.18 -14.53 -31.58
C ILE A 499 24.07 -15.77 -31.70
N THR A 500 25.16 -15.83 -30.92
CA THR A 500 26.04 -16.99 -30.82
C THR A 500 25.65 -17.91 -29.66
N ASP A 501 26.19 -19.14 -29.63
CA ASP A 501 25.98 -20.07 -28.51
C ASP A 501 26.51 -19.52 -27.17
N ALA A 502 27.58 -18.73 -27.21
CA ALA A 502 28.12 -18.04 -26.04
C ALA A 502 27.13 -16.99 -25.51
N ASP A 503 26.56 -16.18 -26.40
CA ASP A 503 25.55 -15.17 -26.05
C ASP A 503 24.30 -15.84 -25.46
N ALA A 504 23.86 -16.96 -26.05
CA ALA A 504 22.74 -17.74 -25.53
C ALA A 504 23.03 -18.30 -24.12
N GLY A 505 24.27 -18.73 -23.87
CA GLY A 505 24.73 -19.17 -22.55
C GLY A 505 24.67 -18.06 -21.50
N GLU A 506 25.16 -16.86 -21.83
CA GLU A 506 25.11 -15.68 -20.95
C GLU A 506 23.66 -15.25 -20.69
N MET A 507 22.83 -15.14 -21.73
CA MET A 507 21.41 -14.82 -21.60
C MET A 507 20.68 -15.82 -20.70
N LYS A 508 20.95 -17.12 -20.87
CA LYS A 508 20.37 -18.17 -20.03
C LYS A 508 20.79 -18.01 -18.57
N SER A 509 22.07 -17.71 -18.31
CA SER A 509 22.56 -17.50 -16.95
C SER A 509 21.91 -16.28 -16.27
N ALA A 510 21.76 -15.17 -16.99
CA ALA A 510 21.11 -13.96 -16.52
C ALA A 510 19.61 -14.17 -16.31
N TRP A 511 18.96 -14.94 -17.18
CA TRP A 511 17.57 -15.36 -17.01
C TRP A 511 17.38 -16.19 -15.75
N ILE A 512 18.20 -17.22 -15.52
CA ILE A 512 18.16 -18.03 -14.29
C ILE A 512 18.37 -17.14 -13.07
N GLY A 513 19.42 -16.29 -13.07
CA GLY A 513 19.73 -15.39 -11.97
C GLY A 513 18.59 -14.41 -11.65
N GLY A 514 18.04 -13.77 -12.69
CA GLY A 514 16.89 -12.87 -12.55
C GLY A 514 15.64 -13.57 -12.04
N THR A 515 15.30 -14.75 -12.57
CA THR A 515 14.17 -15.55 -12.11
C THR A 515 14.35 -15.98 -10.65
N CYS A 516 15.55 -16.42 -10.26
CA CYS A 516 15.85 -16.76 -8.86
C CYS A 516 15.71 -15.55 -7.94
N LEU A 517 16.20 -14.37 -8.34
CA LEU A 517 16.08 -13.13 -7.56
C LEU A 517 14.61 -12.72 -7.35
N ALA A 518 13.82 -12.72 -8.42
CA ALA A 518 12.39 -12.40 -8.35
C ALA A 518 11.63 -13.42 -7.47
N ALA A 519 11.90 -14.72 -7.66
CA ALA A 519 11.25 -15.77 -6.90
C ALA A 519 11.63 -15.72 -5.41
N ALA A 520 12.90 -15.49 -5.08
CA ALA A 520 13.36 -15.41 -3.70
C ALA A 520 12.75 -14.21 -2.96
N THR A 521 12.74 -13.04 -3.59
CA THR A 521 12.15 -11.83 -2.97
C THR A 521 10.64 -11.96 -2.79
N ALA A 522 9.93 -12.55 -3.75
CA ALA A 522 8.52 -12.89 -3.61
C ALA A 522 8.29 -13.91 -2.48
N ALA A 523 9.10 -14.97 -2.40
CA ALA A 523 9.00 -15.99 -1.35
C ALA A 523 9.24 -15.41 0.05
N ILE A 524 10.21 -14.50 0.21
CA ILE A 524 10.46 -13.80 1.47
C ILE A 524 9.22 -12.98 1.87
N PHE A 525 8.65 -12.23 0.94
CA PHE A 525 7.47 -11.39 1.22
C PHE A 525 6.24 -12.25 1.55
N ILE A 526 5.99 -13.32 0.81
CA ILE A 526 4.90 -14.27 1.08
C ILE A 526 5.12 -14.96 2.44
N GLY A 527 6.33 -15.40 2.72
CA GLY A 527 6.70 -15.99 4.02
C GLY A 527 6.41 -15.03 5.17
N PHE A 528 6.75 -13.75 5.01
CA PHE A 528 6.37 -12.70 5.96
C PHE A 528 4.84 -12.58 6.11
N VAL A 529 4.08 -12.56 5.01
CA VAL A 529 2.61 -12.49 5.08
C VAL A 529 2.04 -13.68 5.86
N ILE A 530 2.39 -14.91 5.47
CA ILE A 530 1.87 -16.14 6.08
C ILE A 530 2.21 -16.19 7.57
N THR A 531 3.43 -15.82 7.95
CA THR A 531 3.89 -15.91 9.35
C THR A 531 3.37 -14.79 10.26
N TYR A 532 2.87 -13.67 9.72
CA TYR A 532 2.43 -12.51 10.51
C TYR A 532 0.94 -12.17 10.39
N ILE A 533 0.20 -12.75 9.43
CA ILE A 533 -1.21 -12.40 9.16
C ILE A 533 -2.16 -12.74 10.31
N ASN A 534 -1.89 -13.82 11.05
CA ASN A 534 -2.73 -14.29 12.15
C ASN A 534 -1.98 -14.15 13.48
N PRO A 535 -2.05 -12.99 14.16
CA PRO A 535 -1.50 -12.87 15.50
C PRO A 535 -2.32 -13.70 16.50
N PRO A 536 -1.68 -14.29 17.53
CA PRO A 536 -2.40 -15.01 18.58
C PRO A 536 -3.39 -14.06 19.28
N PRO A 537 -4.61 -14.52 19.60
CA PRO A 537 -5.57 -13.71 20.33
C PRO A 537 -5.07 -13.44 21.76
N PRO A 538 -5.46 -12.32 22.39
CA PRO A 538 -5.28 -12.12 23.83
C PRO A 538 -6.04 -13.19 24.62
N GLU A 539 -5.57 -13.53 25.83
CA GLU A 539 -6.36 -14.33 26.77
C GLU A 539 -7.67 -13.61 27.09
N GLU A 540 -8.80 -14.31 26.95
CA GLU A 540 -10.14 -13.79 27.25
C GLU A 540 -10.58 -14.29 28.63
N LEU A 541 -11.14 -13.39 29.44
CA LEU A 541 -11.86 -13.76 30.66
C LEU A 541 -13.17 -14.46 30.26
N HIS A 542 -13.42 -15.62 30.85
CA HIS A 542 -14.61 -16.42 30.57
C HIS A 542 -15.87 -15.79 31.17
#